data_AF-A0A962UHY1-F1
#
_entry.id   AF-A0A962UHY1-F1
#
_cell.length_a   1.000
_cell.length_b   1.000
_cell.length_c   1.000
_cell.angle_alpha   90.00
_cell.angle_beta   90.00
_cell.angle_gamma   90.00
#
_symmetry.space_group_name_H-M   'P 1'
#
loop_
_entity.id
_entity.type
_entity.pdbx_description
1 polymer ?
#
loop_
_entity_poly.entity_id
_entity_poly.type
_entity_poly.pdbx_seq_one_letter_code
_entity_poly.pdbx_strand_id
1 'polypeptide(L)'
;LTLPTTALENLPPRLRMAYESWANGVDLREILPKRTFYHYRKQLLPLGVDLAVRQPHEDRSNVVPLIRVLEAVPMKPPEWAYGTPLLVGPADLIEARSRFQQRKSA
;
A
#
# COMPACT_ATOMS: atom_id res chain seq x y z
N LEU A 1 -2.12 -28.74 5.04
CA LEU A 1 -1.32 -30.00 4.97
C LEU A 1 -0.29 -29.83 3.85
N THR A 2 0.98 -29.68 4.21
CA THR A 2 2.11 -29.59 3.26
C THR A 2 2.75 -30.96 3.09
N LEU A 3 3.24 -31.29 1.90
CA LEU A 3 3.93 -32.56 1.64
C LEU A 3 5.29 -32.54 2.36
N PRO A 4 5.74 -33.68 2.92
CA PRO A 4 7.09 -33.79 3.45
C PRO A 4 8.12 -33.66 2.32
N THR A 5 9.27 -33.05 2.60
CA THR A 5 10.34 -32.76 1.61
C THR A 5 10.78 -34.01 0.83
N THR A 6 10.83 -35.17 1.49
CA THR A 6 11.19 -36.46 0.89
C THR A 6 10.22 -36.92 -0.20
N ALA A 7 8.93 -36.56 -0.09
CA ALA A 7 7.96 -36.86 -1.13
C ALA A 7 8.24 -36.03 -2.38
N LEU A 8 8.60 -34.74 -2.22
CA LEU A 8 8.84 -33.79 -3.32
C LEU A 8 10.04 -34.13 -4.19
N GLU A 9 11.08 -34.72 -3.60
CA GLU A 9 12.29 -35.15 -4.33
C GLU A 9 11.98 -36.24 -5.37
N ASN A 10 11.00 -37.11 -5.09
CA ASN A 10 10.60 -38.20 -5.96
C ASN A 10 9.62 -37.78 -7.07
N LEU A 11 9.10 -36.55 -7.03
CA LEU A 11 8.19 -36.07 -8.09
C LEU A 11 8.94 -35.65 -9.35
N PRO A 12 8.37 -35.93 -10.54
CA PRO A 12 8.79 -35.30 -11.79
C PRO A 12 8.83 -33.77 -11.67
N PRO A 13 9.82 -33.08 -12.26
CA PRO A 13 9.99 -31.62 -12.13
C PRO A 13 8.72 -30.82 -12.46
N ARG A 14 7.98 -31.25 -13.49
CA ARG A 14 6.72 -30.64 -13.91
C ARG A 14 5.62 -30.66 -12.83
N LEU A 15 5.56 -31.72 -12.03
CA LEU A 15 4.58 -31.81 -10.93
C LEU A 15 5.07 -31.06 -9.70
N ARG A 16 6.39 -31.03 -9.47
CA ARG A 16 6.99 -30.23 -8.39
C ARG A 16 6.69 -28.74 -8.56
N MET A 17 6.88 -28.20 -9.76
CA MET A 17 6.52 -26.81 -10.07
C MET A 17 5.02 -26.53 -9.87
N ALA A 18 4.16 -27.44 -10.31
CA ALA A 18 2.72 -27.31 -10.12
C ALA A 18 2.35 -27.32 -8.63
N TYR A 19 2.95 -28.22 -7.86
CA TYR A 19 2.78 -28.29 -6.41
C TYR A 19 3.22 -26.99 -5.71
N GLU A 20 4.43 -26.50 -6.01
CA GLU A 20 4.97 -25.27 -5.41
C GLU A 20 4.08 -24.06 -5.73
N SER A 21 3.63 -23.92 -6.98
CA SER A 21 2.73 -22.85 -7.38
C SER A 21 1.40 -22.91 -6.62
N TRP A 22 0.80 -24.11 -6.53
CA TRP A 22 -0.42 -24.33 -5.77
C TRP A 22 -0.23 -24.06 -4.27
N ALA A 23 0.89 -24.49 -3.69
CA ALA A 23 1.23 -24.25 -2.29
C ALA A 23 1.37 -22.76 -1.96
N ASN A 24 1.82 -21.95 -2.93
CA ASN A 24 1.89 -20.50 -2.82
C ASN A 24 0.54 -19.78 -3.07
N GLY A 25 -0.57 -20.51 -3.25
CA GLY A 25 -1.89 -19.91 -3.44
C GLY A 25 -2.26 -19.57 -4.88
N VAL A 26 -1.44 -19.96 -5.86
CA VAL A 26 -1.73 -19.70 -7.29
C VAL A 26 -2.86 -20.62 -7.79
N ASP A 27 -3.85 -20.06 -8.47
CA ASP A 27 -4.91 -20.85 -9.12
C ASP A 27 -4.42 -21.45 -10.44
N LEU A 28 -4.03 -22.73 -10.39
CA LEU A 28 -3.54 -23.45 -11.56
C LEU A 28 -4.57 -23.61 -12.69
N ARG A 29 -5.87 -23.40 -12.45
CA ARG A 29 -6.89 -23.45 -13.50
C ARG A 29 -6.81 -22.27 -14.46
N GLU A 30 -6.22 -21.16 -14.03
CA GLU A 30 -6.03 -19.96 -14.84
C GLU A 30 -4.78 -20.07 -15.73
N ILE A 31 -3.80 -20.88 -15.31
CA ILE A 31 -2.49 -20.98 -15.96
C ILE A 31 -2.41 -22.22 -16.86
N LEU A 32 -2.94 -23.36 -16.40
CA LEU A 32 -2.81 -24.63 -17.11
C LEU A 32 -4.03 -24.92 -17.98
N PRO A 33 -3.85 -25.52 -19.17
CA PRO A 33 -4.96 -26.07 -19.94
C PRO A 33 -5.74 -27.10 -19.10
N LYS A 34 -7.07 -27.13 -19.26
CA LYS A 34 -7.97 -28.01 -18.51
C LYS A 34 -7.49 -29.46 -18.43
N ARG A 35 -7.05 -30.03 -19.56
CA ARG A 35 -6.53 -31.41 -19.62
C ARG A 35 -5.31 -31.62 -18.71
N THR A 36 -4.37 -30.68 -18.74
CA THR A 36 -3.15 -30.72 -17.93
C THR A 36 -3.48 -30.61 -16.44
N PHE A 37 -4.39 -29.70 -16.08
CA PHE A 37 -4.85 -29.55 -14.71
C PHE A 37 -5.38 -30.87 -14.12
N TYR A 38 -6.33 -31.53 -14.80
CA TYR A 38 -6.88 -32.79 -14.30
C TYR A 38 -5.86 -33.94 -14.32
N HIS A 39 -4.95 -33.95 -15.28
CA HIS A 39 -3.87 -34.94 -15.33
C HIS A 39 -2.90 -34.79 -14.14
N TYR A 40 -2.55 -33.56 -13.76
CA TYR A 40 -1.67 -33.28 -12.62
C TYR A 40 -2.39 -33.55 -11.30
N ARG A 41 -3.65 -33.11 -11.17
CA ARG A 41 -4.49 -33.41 -10.00
C ARG A 41 -4.55 -34.92 -9.75
N LYS A 42 -4.78 -35.72 -10.79
CA LYS A 42 -4.83 -37.20 -10.67
C LYS A 42 -3.50 -37.79 -10.17
N GLN A 43 -2.35 -37.22 -10.54
CA GLN A 43 -1.03 -37.68 -10.09
C GLN A 43 -0.73 -37.27 -8.64
N LEU A 44 -1.23 -36.13 -8.19
CA LEU A 44 -0.97 -35.58 -6.86
C LEU A 44 -1.98 -36.03 -5.79
N LEU A 45 -3.19 -36.42 -6.21
CA LEU A 45 -4.26 -36.87 -5.30
C LEU A 45 -3.85 -38.07 -4.42
N PRO A 46 -3.13 -39.10 -4.93
CA PRO A 46 -2.66 -40.21 -4.10
C PRO A 46 -1.67 -39.79 -3.01
N LEU A 47 -1.00 -38.65 -3.18
CA LEU A 47 -0.09 -38.06 -2.20
C LEU A 47 -0.84 -37.18 -1.18
N GLY A 48 -2.18 -37.11 -1.25
CA GLY A 48 -3.01 -36.27 -0.38
C GLY A 48 -3.07 -34.80 -0.82
N VAL A 49 -2.57 -34.47 -2.02
CA VAL A 49 -2.63 -33.11 -2.58
C VAL A 49 -3.76 -33.00 -3.59
N ASP A 50 -4.79 -32.23 -3.23
CA ASP A 50 -5.84 -31.87 -4.16
C ASP A 50 -5.65 -30.44 -4.69
N LEU A 51 -5.18 -30.33 -5.94
CA LEU A 51 -5.02 -29.05 -6.65
C LEU A 51 -6.32 -28.25 -6.81
N ALA A 52 -7.49 -28.88 -6.62
CA ALA A 52 -8.76 -28.18 -6.68
C ALA A 52 -9.05 -27.32 -5.45
N VAL A 53 -8.42 -27.62 -4.32
CA VAL A 53 -8.54 -26.89 -3.06
C VAL A 53 -7.68 -25.64 -3.15
N ARG A 54 -8.24 -24.46 -2.90
CA ARG A 54 -7.48 -23.21 -2.88
C ARG A 54 -6.65 -23.13 -1.60
N GLN A 55 -5.36 -22.82 -1.76
CA GLN A 55 -4.52 -22.48 -0.62
C GLN A 55 -4.70 -21.01 -0.25
N PRO A 56 -4.62 -20.64 1.04
CA PRO A 56 -4.61 -19.24 1.44
C PRO A 56 -3.42 -18.55 0.78
N HIS A 57 -3.71 -17.55 -0.06
CA HIS A 57 -2.70 -16.67 -0.59
C HIS A 57 -2.40 -15.62 0.49
N GLU A 58 -1.26 -15.73 1.15
CA GLU A 58 -0.72 -14.61 1.90
C GLU A 58 -0.18 -13.63 0.87
N ASP A 59 -0.83 -12.46 0.73
CA ASP A 59 -0.24 -11.33 0.03
C ASP A 59 1.01 -10.90 0.80
N ARG A 60 2.14 -11.56 0.53
CA ARG A 60 3.47 -11.21 1.06
C ARG A 60 4.02 -9.99 0.34
N SER A 61 3.17 -8.99 0.15
CA SER A 61 3.58 -7.66 -0.26
C SER A 61 4.35 -7.05 0.90
N ASN A 62 5.68 -7.29 0.92
CA ASN A 62 6.61 -6.59 1.81
C ASN A 62 6.76 -5.10 1.44
N VAL A 63 5.85 -4.55 0.63
CA VAL A 63 5.86 -3.15 0.23
C VAL A 63 5.26 -2.34 1.36
N VAL A 64 6.13 -1.72 2.17
CA VAL A 64 5.74 -0.69 3.12
C VAL A 64 5.58 0.62 2.33
N PRO A 65 4.39 1.23 2.27
CA PRO A 65 4.22 2.52 1.60
C PRO A 65 5.02 3.61 2.33
N LEU A 66 6.04 4.15 1.69
CA LEU A 66 6.86 5.27 2.19
C LEU A 66 6.18 6.61 1.92
N ILE A 67 4.95 6.80 2.41
CA ILE A 67 4.21 8.04 2.20
C ILE A 67 4.35 8.92 3.44
N ARG A 68 4.83 10.15 3.26
CA ARG A 68 4.83 11.18 4.31
C ARG A 68 3.66 12.13 4.07
N VAL A 69 2.69 12.13 4.98
CA VAL A 69 1.61 13.12 4.98
C VAL A 69 2.21 14.49 5.33
N LEU A 70 1.99 15.48 4.46
CA LEU A 70 2.36 16.87 4.72
C LEU A 70 1.18 17.56 5.41
N GLU A 71 1.34 17.90 6.69
CA GLU A 71 0.36 18.69 7.43
C GLU A 71 0.61 20.18 7.17
N ALA A 72 -0.43 20.92 6.77
CA ALA A 72 -0.34 22.36 6.60
C ALA A 72 -0.36 23.04 7.98
N VAL A 73 0.76 23.63 8.38
CA VAL A 73 0.85 24.45 9.59
C VAL A 73 0.71 25.93 9.20
N PRO A 74 -0.10 26.74 9.89
CA PRO A 74 -0.17 28.17 9.62
C PRO A 74 1.21 28.82 9.84
N MET A 75 1.77 29.35 8.76
CA MET A 75 3.06 30.05 8.79
C MET A 75 2.87 31.46 9.35
N LYS A 76 3.77 31.89 10.23
CA LYS A 76 3.81 33.29 10.69
C LYS A 76 4.28 34.19 9.53
N PRO A 77 3.85 35.46 9.49
CA PRO A 77 4.45 36.44 8.60
C PRO A 77 5.98 36.46 8.75
N PRO A 78 6.73 36.67 7.65
CA PRO A 78 8.18 36.74 7.73
C PRO A 78 8.62 37.99 8.51
N GLU A 79 9.79 37.90 9.17
CA GLU A 79 10.24 38.92 10.12
C GLU A 79 10.35 40.33 9.51
N TRP A 80 10.73 40.43 8.23
CA TRP A 80 10.85 41.70 7.53
C TRP A 80 9.52 42.41 7.28
N ALA A 81 8.38 41.71 7.39
CA ALA A 81 7.06 42.29 7.13
C ALA A 81 6.52 43.09 8.34
N TYR A 82 7.03 42.85 9.56
CA TYR A 82 6.60 43.57 10.74
C TYR A 82 6.98 45.05 10.67
N GLY A 83 6.05 45.93 11.07
CA GLY A 83 6.25 47.38 11.03
C GLY A 83 6.20 47.99 9.63
N THR A 84 5.90 47.20 8.60
CA THR A 84 5.65 47.69 7.24
C THR A 84 4.15 47.74 6.94
N PRO A 85 3.70 48.57 5.99
CA PRO A 85 2.31 48.54 5.51
C PRO A 85 1.89 47.22 4.85
N LEU A 86 2.82 46.26 4.67
CA LEU A 86 2.58 44.98 4.02
C LEU A 86 1.97 43.94 4.98
N LEU A 87 2.11 44.15 6.29
CA LEU A 87 1.47 43.34 7.31
C LEU A 87 0.33 44.15 7.94
N VAL A 88 -0.91 43.66 7.81
CA VAL A 88 -2.09 44.32 8.39
C VAL A 88 -2.59 43.46 9.55
N GLY A 89 -2.25 43.86 10.78
CA GLY A 89 -2.65 43.19 12.02
C GLY A 89 -3.69 43.97 12.84
N PRO A 90 -4.23 43.38 13.93
CA PRO A 90 -5.22 44.04 14.79
C PRO A 90 -4.71 45.32 15.47
N ALA A 91 -3.40 45.42 15.74
CA ALA A 91 -2.78 46.61 16.30
C ALA A 91 -2.73 47.78 15.29
N ASP A 92 -2.52 47.47 14.01
CA ASP A 92 -2.46 48.46 12.93
C ASP A 92 -3.84 49.08 12.66
N LEU A 93 -4.92 48.34 12.94
CA LEU A 93 -6.28 48.86 12.88
C LEU A 93 -6.57 49.90 13.98
N ILE A 94 -5.91 49.79 15.14
CA ILE A 94 -6.05 50.76 16.23
C ILE A 94 -5.33 52.06 15.85
N GLU A 95 -4.11 51.96 15.29
CA GLU A 95 -3.34 53.13 14.86
C GLU A 95 -3.93 53.79 13.60
N ALA A 96 -4.49 53.01 12.67
CA ALA A 96 -5.21 53.54 11.53
C ALA A 96 -6.50 54.29 11.94
N ARG A 97 -7.25 53.77 12.94
CA ARG A 97 -8.44 54.45 13.49
C ARG A 97 -8.08 55.75 14.20
N SER A 98 -6.99 55.78 14.97
CA SER A 98 -6.57 57.02 15.67
C SER A 98 -6.08 58.09 14.68
N ARG A 99 -5.31 57.72 13.65
CA ARG A 99 -4.91 58.64 12.56
C ARG A 99 -6.11 59.15 11.74
N PHE A 100 -7.12 58.31 11.50
CA PHE A 100 -8.34 58.72 10.81
C PHE A 100 -9.19 59.68 11.66
N GLN A 101 -9.29 59.45 12.97
CA GLN A 101 -10.00 60.34 13.89
C GLN A 101 -9.32 61.72 14.01
N GLN A 102 -8.00 61.76 14.13
CA GLN A 102 -7.23 63.02 14.19
C GLN A 102 -7.40 63.89 12.93
N ARG A 103 -7.51 63.26 11.74
CA ARG A 103 -7.74 63.96 10.47
C ARG A 103 -9.15 64.52 10.29
N LYS A 104 -10.14 64.04 11.07
CA LYS A 104 -11.54 64.47 10.98
C LYS A 104 -11.86 65.61 11.95
N SER A 105 -10.98 65.87 12.92
CA SER A 105 -11.10 66.90 13.96
C SER A 105 -10.23 68.15 13.70
N ALA A 106 -9.51 68.18 12.57
CA ALA A 106 -8.78 69.34 12.05
C ALA A 106 -9.52 69.90 10.83
#